data_AF-A0A8C3W3T8-F1
#
_entry.id   AF-A0A8C3W3T8-F1
#
_cell.length_a   1.000
_cell.length_b   1.000
_cell.length_c   1.000
_cell.angle_alpha   90.00
_cell.angle_beta   90.00
_cell.angle_gamma   90.00
#
_symmetry.space_group_name_H-M   'P 1'
#
loop_
_entity.id
_entity.type
_entity.pdbx_description
1 polymer ?
#
loop_
_entity_poly.entity_id
_entity_poly.type
_entity_poly.pdbx_seq_one_letter_code
_entity_poly.pdbx_strand_id
1 'polypeptide(L)'
;MQLYGNKMENLEEMDKFLEKYNLPRLNQDEIENMNRPITSSEIETVIKKLPTNKSPRADGFTGEFYQTFREELTPILLKLFQKIAKGHSQTHSMRQPSP
;
A
#
# COMPACT_ATOMS: atom_id res chain seq x y z
N MET A 1 23.31 2.61 -20.97
CA MET A 1 22.07 3.16 -20.38
C MET A 1 21.99 2.74 -18.92
N GLN A 2 22.29 3.66 -18.01
CA GLN A 2 22.07 3.47 -16.58
C GLN A 2 20.63 3.93 -16.30
N LEU A 3 19.66 3.01 -16.36
CA LEU A 3 18.23 3.32 -16.22
C LEU A 3 17.78 3.57 -14.77
N TYR A 4 18.72 3.60 -13.83
CA TYR A 4 18.49 3.95 -12.43
C TYR A 4 19.40 5.13 -12.07
N GLY A 5 19.17 6.25 -12.76
CA GLY A 5 19.72 7.54 -12.39
C GLY A 5 19.12 7.99 -11.06
N ASN A 6 20.02 8.22 -10.10
CA ASN A 6 19.87 8.93 -8.83
C ASN A 6 18.44 9.13 -8.27
N LYS A 7 18.20 8.60 -7.07
CA LYS A 7 16.99 8.78 -6.24
C LYS A 7 16.47 10.22 -6.15
N MET A 8 17.33 11.22 -6.33
CA MET A 8 16.99 12.65 -6.31
C MET A 8 16.34 13.15 -7.61
N GLU A 9 16.74 12.63 -8.78
CA GLU A 9 16.15 13.01 -10.08
C GLU A 9 14.68 12.55 -10.16
N ASN A 10 14.36 11.39 -9.57
CA ASN A 10 12.99 10.86 -9.50
C ASN A 10 12.06 11.73 -8.62
N LEU A 11 12.57 12.29 -7.52
CA LEU A 11 11.77 13.17 -6.65
C LEU A 11 11.42 14.48 -7.34
N GLU A 12 12.38 15.10 -8.04
CA GLU A 12 12.13 16.35 -8.77
C GLU A 12 11.18 16.14 -9.96
N GLU A 13 11.27 14.99 -10.65
CA GLU A 13 10.34 14.62 -11.72
C GLU A 13 8.92 14.37 -11.18
N MET A 14 8.79 13.69 -10.04
CA MET A 14 7.51 13.46 -9.36
C MET A 14 6.87 14.77 -8.91
N ASP A 15 7.66 15.70 -8.36
CA ASP A 15 7.17 17.00 -7.95
C ASP A 15 6.62 17.82 -9.12
N LYS A 16 7.35 17.84 -10.25
CA LYS A 16 6.88 18.47 -11.49
C LYS A 16 5.61 17.80 -12.03
N PHE A 17 5.51 16.47 -11.92
CA PHE A 17 4.33 15.73 -12.32
C PHE A 17 3.10 16.12 -11.49
N LEU A 18 3.25 16.20 -10.16
CA LEU A 18 2.17 16.62 -9.27
C LEU A 18 1.75 18.07 -9.55
N GLU A 19 2.70 18.98 -9.77
CA GLU A 19 2.44 20.38 -10.10
C GLU A 19 1.68 20.53 -11.43
N LYS A 20 2.09 19.79 -12.47
CA LYS A 20 1.44 19.81 -13.79
C LYS A 20 -0.06 19.50 -13.73
N TYR A 21 -0.46 18.59 -12.85
CA TYR A 21 -1.85 18.17 -12.70
C TYR A 21 -2.54 18.77 -11.47
N ASN A 22 -1.91 19.72 -10.77
CA ASN A 22 -2.39 20.31 -9.52
C ASN A 22 -2.76 19.25 -8.46
N LEU A 23 -2.00 18.16 -8.40
CA LEU A 23 -2.20 17.09 -7.43
C LEU A 23 -1.62 17.49 -6.07
N PRO A 24 -2.24 17.08 -4.95
CA PRO A 24 -1.72 17.37 -3.63
C PRO A 24 -0.36 16.69 -3.43
N ARG A 25 0.61 17.46 -2.92
CA ARG A 25 1.90 16.96 -2.45
C ARG A 25 1.73 16.49 -1.01
N LEU A 26 2.34 15.35 -0.68
CA LEU A 26 2.39 14.86 0.69
C LEU A 26 3.32 15.76 1.51
N ASN A 27 2.93 16.06 2.75
CA ASN A 27 3.81 16.73 3.68
C ASN A 27 4.79 15.74 4.34
N GLN A 28 5.78 16.26 5.06
CA GLN A 28 6.82 15.44 5.68
C GLN A 28 6.26 14.43 6.70
N ASP A 29 5.24 14.83 7.47
CA ASP A 29 4.61 13.99 8.48
C ASP A 29 3.82 12.83 7.84
N GLU A 30 3.14 13.08 6.72
CA GLU A 30 2.43 12.06 5.94
C GLU A 30 3.41 11.06 5.34
N ILE A 31 4.55 11.54 4.81
CA ILE A 31 5.62 10.69 4.29
C ILE A 31 6.20 9.83 5.42
N GLU A 32 6.48 10.40 6.59
CA GLU A 32 7.00 9.66 7.73
C GLU A 32 6.00 8.60 8.22
N ASN A 33 4.71 8.98 8.31
CA ASN A 33 3.64 8.07 8.70
C ASN A 33 3.47 6.91 7.70
N MET A 34 3.60 7.16 6.39
CA MET A 34 3.57 6.12 5.36
C MET A 34 4.78 5.17 5.41
N ASN A 35 5.93 5.64 5.88
CA ASN A 35 7.14 4.83 6.03
C ASN A 35 7.14 4.01 7.33
N ARG A 36 6.23 4.30 8.26
CA ARG A 36 6.12 3.58 9.52
C ARG A 36 5.65 2.13 9.28
N PRO A 37 6.14 1.15 10.06
CA PRO A 37 5.62 -0.21 10.00
C PRO A 37 4.14 -0.27 10.37
N ILE A 38 3.36 -1.02 9.59
CA ILE A 38 1.94 -1.30 9.88
C ILE A 38 1.83 -2.12 11.17
N THR A 39 0.90 -1.71 12.04
CA THR A 39 0.61 -2.36 13.33
C THR A 39 -0.63 -3.25 13.26
N SER A 40 -0.73 -4.25 14.14
CA SER A 40 -1.94 -5.07 14.28
C SER A 40 -3.16 -4.23 14.67
N SER A 41 -2.98 -3.23 15.55
CA SER A 41 -4.06 -2.34 16.00
C SER A 41 -4.68 -1.52 14.87
N GLU A 42 -3.88 -1.09 13.89
CA GLU A 42 -4.39 -0.38 12.71
C GLU A 42 -5.24 -1.32 11.85
N ILE A 43 -4.78 -2.55 11.64
CA ILE A 43 -5.51 -3.58 10.88
C ILE A 43 -6.85 -3.90 11.57
N GLU A 44 -6.84 -4.14 12.87
CA GLU A 44 -8.05 -4.41 13.65
C GLU A 44 -9.03 -3.24 13.61
N THR A 45 -8.51 -2.02 13.73
CA THR A 45 -9.33 -0.80 13.69
C THR A 45 -9.99 -0.62 12.32
N VAL A 46 -9.27 -0.87 11.23
CA VAL A 46 -9.80 -0.78 9.87
C VAL A 46 -10.87 -1.86 9.66
N ILE A 47 -10.59 -3.11 10.05
CA ILE A 47 -11.55 -4.22 9.94
C ILE A 47 -12.84 -3.89 10.70
N LYS A 48 -12.74 -3.36 11.92
CA LYS A 48 -13.90 -2.98 12.74
C LYS A 48 -14.75 -1.87 12.10
N LYS A 49 -14.12 -0.97 11.34
CA LYS A 49 -14.79 0.13 10.64
C LYS A 49 -15.38 -0.28 9.28
N LEU A 50 -15.16 -1.51 8.82
CA LEU A 50 -15.71 -1.95 7.54
C LEU A 50 -17.24 -2.01 7.61
N PRO A 51 -17.95 -1.52 6.58
CA PRO A 51 -19.40 -1.62 6.52
C PRO A 51 -19.83 -3.07 6.27
N THR A 52 -20.72 -3.60 7.11
CA THR A 52 -21.22 -4.99 7.02
C THR A 52 -22.33 -5.15 5.98
N ASN A 53 -23.16 -4.13 5.80
CA ASN A 53 -24.41 -4.22 5.03
C ASN A 53 -24.24 -3.91 3.53
N LYS A 54 -23.05 -4.15 2.96
CA LYS A 54 -22.76 -3.87 1.55
C LYS A 54 -22.64 -5.17 0.77
N SER A 55 -22.99 -5.10 -0.51
CA SER A 55 -22.77 -6.20 -1.45
C SER A 55 -21.30 -6.65 -1.41
N PRO A 56 -21.01 -7.95 -1.65
CA PRO A 56 -19.64 -8.45 -1.73
C PRO A 56 -18.79 -7.57 -2.66
N ARG A 57 -17.54 -7.31 -2.27
CA ARG A 57 -16.62 -6.53 -3.11
C ARG A 57 -16.16 -7.39 -4.30
N ALA A 58 -15.34 -6.84 -5.19
CA ALA A 58 -14.79 -7.57 -6.34
C ALA A 58 -13.97 -8.82 -5.95
N ASP A 59 -13.57 -8.91 -4.69
CA ASP A 59 -12.89 -10.07 -4.09
C ASP A 59 -13.86 -11.19 -3.65
N GLY A 60 -15.18 -10.98 -3.72
CA GLY A 60 -16.22 -11.92 -3.27
C GLY A 60 -16.47 -11.93 -1.77
N PHE A 61 -15.78 -11.10 -0.98
CA PHE A 61 -15.93 -11.03 0.47
C PHE A 61 -16.78 -9.82 0.90
N THR A 62 -17.57 -9.99 1.95
CA THR A 62 -18.35 -8.92 2.58
C THR A 62 -17.59 -8.33 3.77
N GLY A 63 -17.97 -7.13 4.23
CA GLY A 63 -17.41 -6.56 5.46
C GLY A 63 -17.61 -7.47 6.69
N GLU A 64 -18.69 -8.24 6.72
CA GLU A 64 -18.97 -9.24 7.77
C GLU A 64 -17.93 -10.35 7.83
N PHE A 65 -17.42 -10.81 6.68
CA PHE A 65 -16.34 -11.81 6.63
C PHE A 65 -15.11 -11.29 7.37
N TYR A 66 -14.66 -10.09 7.02
CA TYR A 66 -13.48 -9.48 7.65
C TYR A 66 -13.68 -9.26 9.15
N GLN A 67 -14.87 -8.85 9.58
CA GLN A 67 -15.17 -8.65 11.00
C GLN A 67 -15.25 -9.98 11.78
N THR A 68 -15.85 -11.01 11.20
CA THR A 68 -16.02 -12.34 11.81
C THR A 68 -14.67 -13.02 12.01
N PHE A 69 -13.81 -12.98 10.99
CA PHE A 69 -12.49 -13.62 11.02
C PHE A 69 -11.37 -12.65 11.42
N ARG A 70 -11.68 -11.53 12.09
CA ARG A 70 -10.71 -10.47 12.43
C ARG A 70 -9.46 -11.03 13.13
N GLU A 71 -9.66 -11.90 14.12
CA GLU A 71 -8.56 -12.45 14.94
C GLU A 71 -7.65 -13.38 14.14
N GLU A 72 -8.22 -14.15 13.20
CA GLU A 72 -7.49 -15.03 12.29
C GLU A 72 -6.77 -14.24 11.17
N LEU A 73 -7.40 -13.18 10.66
CA LEU A 73 -6.89 -12.39 9.55
C LEU A 73 -5.77 -11.43 9.96
N THR A 74 -5.85 -10.85 11.17
CA THR A 74 -4.87 -9.86 11.67
C THR A 74 -3.41 -10.34 11.56
N PRO A 75 -3.03 -11.54 12.05
CA PRO A 75 -1.65 -12.02 11.93
C PRO A 75 -1.25 -12.32 10.48
N ILE A 76 -2.19 -12.78 9.63
CA ILE A 76 -1.93 -13.07 8.21
C ILE A 76 -1.63 -11.77 7.45
N LEU A 77 -2.47 -10.76 7.64
CA LEU A 77 -2.35 -9.44 7.01
C LEU A 77 -1.09 -8.72 7.49
N LEU A 78 -0.80 -8.76 8.80
CA LEU A 78 0.42 -8.15 9.35
C LEU A 78 1.67 -8.76 8.71
N LYS A 79 1.74 -10.09 8.64
CA LYS A 79 2.86 -10.81 8.01
C LYS A 79 2.97 -10.50 6.52
N LEU A 80 1.85 -10.38 5.81
CA LEU A 80 1.82 -10.01 4.40
C LEU A 80 2.39 -8.60 4.18
N PHE A 81 1.91 -7.61 4.92
CA PHE A 81 2.39 -6.24 4.79
C PHE A 81 3.86 -6.08 5.15
N GLN A 82 4.33 -6.77 6.20
CA GLN A 82 5.75 -6.82 6.54
C GLN A 82 6.59 -7.43 5.41
N LYS A 83 6.08 -8.46 4.72
CA LYS A 83 6.75 -9.04 3.54
C LYS A 83 6.77 -8.09 2.36
N ILE A 84 5.68 -7.37 2.09
CA ILE A 84 5.61 -6.39 1.00
C ILE A 84 6.59 -5.25 1.26
N ALA A 85 6.56 -4.67 2.47
CA ALA A 85 7.48 -3.60 2.88
C ALA A 85 8.95 -3.99 2.76
N LYS A 86 9.30 -5.24 3.08
CA LYS A 86 10.66 -5.80 2.91
C LYS A 86 10.96 -6.22 1.46
N GLY A 87 9.96 -6.69 0.74
CA GLY A 87 10.07 -7.24 -0.61
C GLY A 87 10.16 -6.20 -1.72
N HIS A 88 9.78 -4.94 -1.46
CA HIS A 88 10.08 -3.82 -2.35
C HIS A 88 11.60 -3.55 -2.50
N SER A 89 12.46 -4.20 -1.71
CA SER A 89 13.91 -4.23 -1.92
C SER A 89 14.37 -5.33 -2.89
N GLN A 90 13.53 -6.33 -3.19
CA GLN A 90 13.84 -7.47 -4.07
C GLN A 90 12.58 -7.94 -4.81
N THR A 91 12.18 -7.24 -5.87
CA THR A 91 11.40 -7.86 -6.95
C THR A 91 12.06 -7.62 -8.29
N HIS A 92 12.41 -8.72 -8.95
CA HIS A 92 12.76 -8.77 -10.34
C HIS A 92 11.58 -8.22 -11.16
N SER A 93 11.90 -7.29 -12.05
CA SER A 93 11.04 -6.62 -13.02
C SER A 93 9.89 -7.46 -13.56
N MET A 94 8.72 -6.82 -13.70
CA MET A 94 7.63 -7.26 -14.55
C MET A 94 8.19 -7.70 -15.91
N ARG A 95 7.93 -8.96 -16.27
CA ARG A 95 8.36 -9.57 -17.54
C ARG A 95 7.78 -8.73 -18.68
N GLN A 96 8.65 -8.07 -19.45
CA GLN A 96 8.25 -7.39 -20.67
C GLN A 96 7.61 -8.40 -21.63
N PRO A 97 6.56 -8.02 -22.38
CA PRO A 97 6.08 -8.85 -23.47
C PRO A 97 7.17 -8.93 -24.53
N SER A 98 7.53 -10.15 -24.91
CA SER A 98 8.39 -10.41 -26.07
C SER A 98 7.73 -9.84 -27.34
N PRO A 99 8.53 -9.34 -28.31
CA PRO A 99 8.01 -8.76 -29.55
C PRO A 99 7.22 -9.76 -30.39
#